data_AF-A0A1H5CQ50-F1
#
_entry.id   AF-A0A1H5CQ50-F1
#
_cell.length_a   1.000
_cell.length_b   1.000
_cell.length_c   1.000
_cell.angle_alpha   90.00
_cell.angle_beta   90.00
_cell.angle_gamma   90.00
#
_symmetry.space_group_name_H-M   'P 1'
#
loop_
_entity.id
_entity.type
_entity.pdbx_description
1 polymer ?
#
loop_
_entity_poly.entity_id
_entity_poly.type
_entity_poly.pdbx_seq_one_letter_code
_entity_poly.pdbx_strand_id
1 'polypeptide(L)'
;MTGIGGKCVDIAGANNANGTAVQLYDCNGTNAQQWTVGSDGSLQALGKCLDVTSAGTANGTQIQLWDCNGSNAQKWAANAAKNLVNTGSGKCLDATGNSSANGTRLQIWTCATTANQQWTLPGGGTTPPPGPGVMAVAPYLYNGWGDPPDPATIMSATGVKWFTLAFILSNGYCNPQWDGGRALTGGVDQNTINTIRANGGDVIPSFGGYSGNKLESSCGSAGELAAGYQKVINAYGLKAIDIDIEADAYSNPTVQQRTVDALKTVRANNPGIKLYVTFGTDQSGPDNSLVNRAAQSGLTVDGWVIMPFDFGGAGQNMGTLTQRAAEGLKNVVKSAYGYDDDTAYRHMGISSMNGITDVGETVTLADFTTILGYANTHHLARLTFWSANRDRPCPGGYPNNDTCSGVSQQAWDFTRIFARYSG
;
A
#
# COMPACT_ATOMS: atom_id res chain seq x y z
N MET A 1 -5.19 8.60 18.60
CA MET A 1 -4.31 8.16 19.72
C MET A 1 -5.19 7.53 20.78
N THR A 2 -4.89 6.32 21.26
CA THR A 2 -5.72 5.61 22.26
C THR A 2 -4.91 5.18 23.48
N GLY A 3 -5.57 5.08 24.63
CA GLY A 3 -4.98 4.67 25.91
C GLY A 3 -5.84 3.65 26.66
N ILE A 4 -5.73 3.64 27.99
CA ILE A 4 -6.44 2.70 28.87
C ILE A 4 -7.95 2.63 28.59
N GLY A 5 -8.49 1.41 28.60
CA GLY A 5 -9.90 1.15 28.32
C GLY A 5 -10.33 1.42 26.87
N GLY A 6 -9.38 1.53 25.94
CA GLY A 6 -9.66 1.81 24.52
C GLY A 6 -10.11 3.25 24.27
N LYS A 7 -9.98 4.14 25.26
CA LYS A 7 -10.40 5.54 25.15
C LYS A 7 -9.45 6.32 24.26
N CYS A 8 -10.01 7.29 23.54
CA CYS A 8 -9.26 8.20 22.71
C CYS A 8 -8.71 9.36 23.55
N VAL A 9 -7.50 9.82 23.20
CA VAL A 9 -7.00 11.09 23.71
C VAL A 9 -7.75 12.22 23.00
N ASP A 10 -8.41 13.05 23.78
CA ASP A 10 -9.47 13.95 23.36
C ASP A 10 -9.20 15.38 23.85
N ILE A 11 -9.44 16.36 22.99
CA ILE A 11 -9.45 17.78 23.35
C ILE A 11 -10.84 18.10 23.90
N ALA A 12 -10.91 18.46 25.18
CA ALA A 12 -12.18 18.63 25.89
C ALA A 12 -13.10 19.64 25.19
N GLY A 13 -14.30 19.16 24.84
CA GLY A 13 -15.32 19.97 24.16
C GLY A 13 -14.94 20.41 22.74
N ALA A 14 -13.94 19.76 22.12
CA ALA A 14 -13.36 20.18 20.83
C ALA A 14 -12.90 21.65 20.81
N ASN A 15 -12.57 22.21 21.98
CA ASN A 15 -12.22 23.61 22.12
C ASN A 15 -10.76 23.87 21.71
N ASN A 16 -10.56 24.64 20.64
CA ASN A 16 -9.24 24.96 20.11
C ASN A 16 -8.55 26.15 20.82
N ALA A 17 -8.94 26.51 22.06
CA ALA A 17 -8.23 27.52 22.84
C ALA A 17 -6.93 26.96 23.45
N ASN A 18 -5.92 27.82 23.64
CA ASN A 18 -4.73 27.47 24.41
C ASN A 18 -5.11 27.21 25.87
N GLY A 19 -4.55 26.15 26.45
CA GLY A 19 -4.88 25.71 27.80
C GLY A 19 -6.08 24.77 27.86
N THR A 20 -6.71 24.42 26.72
CA THR A 20 -7.77 23.41 26.73
C THR A 20 -7.25 22.09 27.27
N ALA A 21 -8.05 21.51 28.16
CA ALA A 21 -7.82 20.22 28.77
C ALA A 21 -7.71 19.09 27.72
N VAL A 22 -6.60 18.33 27.73
CA VAL A 22 -6.50 17.04 27.02
C VAL A 22 -6.85 15.86 27.93
N GLN A 23 -7.89 15.13 27.60
CA GLN A 23 -8.54 14.12 28.46
C GLN A 23 -8.67 12.77 27.74
N LEU A 24 -9.19 11.76 28.44
CA LEU A 24 -9.75 10.56 27.83
C LEU A 24 -11.23 10.73 27.56
N TYR A 25 -11.68 10.28 26.40
CA TYR A 25 -13.09 10.20 26.07
C TYR A 25 -13.37 8.98 25.19
N ASP A 26 -14.64 8.61 25.07
CA ASP A 26 -15.07 7.64 24.08
C ASP A 26 -14.66 8.10 22.68
N CYS A 27 -14.15 7.16 21.89
CA CYS A 27 -13.78 7.44 20.52
C CYS A 27 -15.03 7.79 19.70
N ASN A 28 -15.09 9.02 19.20
CA ASN A 28 -16.26 9.59 18.53
C ASN A 28 -15.95 10.10 17.11
N GLY A 29 -14.71 9.92 16.64
CA GLY A 29 -14.30 10.23 15.27
C GLY A 29 -14.10 11.71 14.96
N THR A 30 -14.37 12.61 15.91
CA THR A 30 -14.21 14.05 15.71
C THR A 30 -12.75 14.47 15.61
N ASN A 31 -12.48 15.63 14.99
CA ASN A 31 -11.14 16.19 14.86
C ASN A 31 -10.45 16.45 16.22
N ALA A 32 -11.21 16.53 17.31
CA ALA A 32 -10.67 16.66 18.67
C ALA A 32 -9.91 15.41 19.15
N GLN A 33 -10.03 14.29 18.45
CA GLN A 33 -9.37 13.01 18.76
C GLN A 33 -8.38 12.54 17.68
N GLN A 34 -8.33 13.28 16.57
CA GLN A 34 -7.42 13.01 15.46
C GLN A 34 -6.08 13.70 15.73
N TRP A 35 -5.15 12.91 16.26
CA TRP A 35 -3.78 13.36 16.49
C TRP A 35 -2.88 12.96 15.31
N THR A 36 -1.86 13.75 15.02
CA THR A 36 -0.77 13.43 14.08
C THR A 36 0.57 13.49 14.79
N VAL A 37 1.56 12.72 14.30
CA VAL A 37 2.93 12.73 14.81
C VAL A 37 3.80 13.55 13.88
N GLY A 38 4.33 14.67 14.37
CA GLY A 38 5.28 15.49 13.64
C GLY A 38 6.66 14.83 13.58
N SER A 39 7.41 15.12 12.51
CA SER A 39 8.79 14.63 12.35
C SER A 39 9.77 15.16 13.41
N ASP A 40 9.39 16.22 14.13
CA ASP A 40 10.11 16.84 15.24
C ASP A 40 9.77 16.23 16.61
N GLY A 41 8.92 15.20 16.64
CA GLY A 41 8.43 14.55 17.86
C GLY A 41 7.22 15.24 18.49
N SER A 42 6.61 16.24 17.84
CA SER A 42 5.35 16.82 18.31
C SER A 42 4.15 15.89 18.08
N LEU A 43 3.15 15.99 18.96
CA LEU A 43 1.84 15.35 18.76
C LEU A 43 0.81 16.46 18.55
N GLN A 44 0.12 16.47 17.41
CA GLN A 44 -0.68 17.62 17.00
C GLN A 44 -2.16 17.24 16.78
N ALA A 45 -3.08 18.09 17.23
CA ALA A 45 -4.51 18.00 16.96
C ALA A 45 -5.12 19.41 16.91
N LEU A 46 -6.15 19.62 16.08
CA LEU A 46 -6.74 20.94 15.81
C LEU A 46 -5.72 22.05 15.42
N GLY A 47 -4.57 21.66 14.84
CA GLY A 47 -3.50 22.57 14.46
C GLY A 47 -2.60 23.03 15.63
N LYS A 48 -2.72 22.39 16.79
CA LYS A 48 -1.99 22.70 18.03
C LYS A 48 -1.31 21.46 18.60
N CYS A 49 -0.39 21.65 19.54
CA CYS A 49 0.47 20.60 20.08
C CYS A 49 0.02 20.10 21.46
N LEU A 50 0.30 18.82 21.74
CA LEU A 50 0.20 18.18 23.06
C LEU A 50 1.30 18.73 23.96
N ASP A 51 0.92 19.54 24.95
CA ASP A 51 1.84 20.38 25.72
C ASP A 51 1.80 20.05 27.20
N VAL A 52 2.98 19.91 27.83
CA VAL A 52 3.11 19.86 29.28
C VAL A 52 2.98 21.27 29.85
N THR A 53 1.93 21.52 30.64
CA THR A 53 1.61 22.86 31.15
C THR A 53 2.82 23.53 31.81
N SER A 54 3.17 24.71 31.31
CA SER A 54 4.29 25.53 31.80
C SER A 54 5.65 24.82 31.81
N ALA A 55 5.83 23.79 30.95
CA ALA A 55 7.00 22.93 30.92
C ALA A 55 7.35 22.30 32.29
N GLY A 56 6.33 22.07 33.13
CA GLY A 56 6.53 21.48 34.45
C GLY A 56 7.14 20.08 34.40
N THR A 57 7.91 19.72 35.42
CA THR A 57 8.62 18.44 35.48
C THR A 57 8.20 17.55 36.65
N ALA A 58 7.23 18.01 37.46
CA ALA A 58 6.71 17.26 38.59
C ALA A 58 5.68 16.21 38.15
N ASN A 59 5.55 15.12 38.91
CA ASN A 59 4.44 14.19 38.74
C ASN A 59 3.12 14.94 38.97
N GLY A 60 2.15 14.72 38.07
CA GLY A 60 0.85 15.37 38.14
C GLY A 60 0.73 16.68 37.38
N THR A 61 1.83 17.19 36.78
CA THR A 61 1.73 18.32 35.85
C THR A 61 0.80 17.93 34.69
N GLN A 62 -0.21 18.76 34.45
CA GLN A 62 -1.29 18.48 33.51
C GLN A 62 -0.84 18.66 32.06
N ILE A 63 -1.57 17.99 31.16
CA ILE A 63 -1.42 18.14 29.71
C ILE A 63 -2.50 19.06 29.17
N GLN A 64 -2.11 19.96 28.28
CA GLN A 64 -2.98 20.92 27.63
C GLN A 64 -2.77 20.93 26.12
N LEU A 65 -3.73 21.51 25.41
CA LEU A 65 -3.57 21.91 24.03
C LEU A 65 -2.93 23.31 23.99
N TRP A 66 -1.87 23.48 23.21
CA TRP A 66 -1.19 24.78 23.08
C TRP A 66 -0.64 24.99 21.67
N ASP A 67 -0.50 26.25 21.25
CA ASP A 67 0.20 26.58 20.01
C ASP A 67 1.56 25.90 19.92
N CYS A 68 1.85 25.31 18.77
CA CYS A 68 3.13 24.66 18.54
C CYS A 68 4.26 25.71 18.58
N ASN A 69 5.18 25.56 19.53
CA ASN A 69 6.24 26.53 19.84
C ASN A 69 7.66 25.91 19.78
N GLY A 70 7.78 24.63 19.42
CA GLY A 70 9.05 23.93 19.24
C GLY A 70 9.81 23.59 20.52
N SER A 71 9.26 23.91 21.70
CA SER A 71 9.86 23.59 22.99
C SER A 71 9.84 22.10 23.30
N ASN A 72 10.69 21.66 24.22
CA ASN A 72 10.71 20.27 24.67
C ASN A 72 9.46 19.89 25.50
N ALA A 73 8.65 20.86 25.94
CA ALA A 73 7.35 20.60 26.58
C ALA A 73 6.33 19.99 25.59
N GLN A 74 6.58 20.10 24.28
CA GLN A 74 5.70 19.62 23.21
C GLN A 74 6.26 18.43 22.44
N LYS A 75 7.44 17.93 22.82
CA LYS A 75 8.13 16.83 22.15
C LYS A 75 8.01 15.55 22.95
N TRP A 76 7.66 14.48 22.27
CA TRP A 76 7.34 13.19 22.85
C TRP A 76 8.08 12.09 22.09
N ALA A 77 8.71 11.19 22.83
CA ALA A 77 9.38 10.02 22.30
C ALA A 77 8.64 8.75 22.75
N ALA A 78 8.16 7.97 21.79
CA ALA A 78 7.62 6.65 22.08
C ALA A 78 8.76 5.66 22.38
N ASN A 79 8.58 4.81 23.38
CA ASN A 79 9.53 3.73 23.71
C ASN A 79 8.93 2.34 23.39
N ALA A 80 9.76 1.30 23.49
CA ALA A 80 9.34 -0.09 23.24
C ALA A 80 8.24 -0.59 24.19
N ALA A 81 8.08 0.03 25.36
CA ALA A 81 7.03 -0.27 26.34
C ALA A 81 5.71 0.47 26.08
N LYS A 82 5.57 1.12 24.91
CA LYS A 82 4.42 1.96 24.52
C LYS A 82 4.19 3.17 25.42
N ASN A 83 5.19 3.62 26.18
CA ASN A 83 5.08 4.90 26.86
C ASN A 83 5.40 6.04 25.89
N LEU A 84 4.83 7.21 26.16
CA LEU A 84 5.19 8.47 25.52
C LEU A 84 5.97 9.32 26.51
N VAL A 85 7.29 9.36 26.34
CA VAL A 85 8.20 10.09 27.20
C VAL A 85 8.32 11.52 26.70
N ASN A 86 7.94 12.50 27.51
CA ASN A 86 8.18 13.91 27.19
C ASN A 86 9.69 14.21 27.29
N THR A 87 10.27 14.82 26.25
CA THR A 87 11.72 15.06 26.20
C THR A 87 12.20 16.17 27.13
N GLY A 88 11.29 17.05 27.60
CA GLY A 88 11.61 18.13 28.55
C GLY A 88 11.66 17.66 30.00
N SER A 89 10.79 16.74 30.40
CA SER A 89 10.66 16.25 31.78
C SER A 89 11.23 14.86 32.03
N GLY A 90 11.42 14.05 30.98
CA GLY A 90 11.77 12.63 31.09
C GLY A 90 10.65 11.76 31.68
N LYS A 91 9.44 12.30 31.81
CA LYS A 91 8.25 11.63 32.37
C LYS A 91 7.29 11.19 31.27
N CYS A 92 6.45 10.23 31.61
CA CYS A 92 5.54 9.61 30.67
C CYS A 92 4.15 10.24 30.71
N LEU A 93 3.50 10.32 29.55
CA LEU A 93 2.07 10.64 29.47
C LEU A 93 1.26 9.62 30.28
N ASP A 94 0.35 10.09 31.11
CA ASP A 94 -0.35 9.31 32.12
C ASP A 94 -1.83 9.72 32.20
N ALA A 95 -2.74 8.73 32.18
CA ALA A 95 -4.14 8.94 32.53
C ALA A 95 -4.32 8.86 34.05
N THR A 96 -4.76 9.97 34.64
CA THR A 96 -4.80 10.14 36.09
C THR A 96 -5.59 9.04 36.80
N GLY A 97 -5.00 8.49 37.86
CA GLY A 97 -5.67 7.52 38.74
C GLY A 97 -5.91 6.14 38.11
N ASN A 98 -5.21 5.80 37.02
CA ASN A 98 -5.42 4.57 36.28
C ASN A 98 -6.88 4.37 35.84
N SER A 99 -7.55 5.47 35.53
CA SER A 99 -8.98 5.53 35.19
C SER A 99 -9.20 5.52 33.69
N SER A 100 -10.20 4.77 33.23
CA SER A 100 -10.72 4.82 31.87
C SER A 100 -12.08 5.54 31.78
N ALA A 101 -12.46 6.36 32.77
CA ALA A 101 -13.69 7.15 32.71
C ALA A 101 -13.57 8.31 31.71
N ASN A 102 -14.66 8.66 31.03
CA ASN A 102 -14.71 9.85 30.19
C ASN A 102 -14.45 11.11 31.05
N GLY A 103 -13.62 12.01 30.53
CA GLY A 103 -13.17 13.19 31.27
C GLY A 103 -11.94 12.96 32.14
N THR A 104 -11.38 11.75 32.18
CA THR A 104 -10.10 11.50 32.90
C THR A 104 -9.01 12.39 32.30
N ARG A 105 -8.46 13.31 33.10
CA ARG A 105 -7.41 14.23 32.66
C ARG A 105 -6.11 13.49 32.38
N LEU A 106 -5.32 13.98 31.41
CA LEU A 106 -3.96 13.53 31.20
C LEU A 106 -2.95 14.40 31.94
N GLN A 107 -1.90 13.77 32.43
CA GLN A 107 -0.79 14.37 33.17
C GLN A 107 0.53 13.73 32.72
N ILE A 108 1.66 14.25 33.20
CA ILE A 108 2.92 13.49 33.22
C ILE A 108 3.13 12.81 34.57
N TRP A 109 3.71 11.62 34.53
CA TRP A 109 4.09 10.89 35.74
C TRP A 109 5.38 10.09 35.52
N THR A 110 6.01 9.66 36.61
CA THR A 110 7.16 8.74 36.53
C THR A 110 6.78 7.54 35.67
N CYS A 111 7.61 7.23 34.67
CA CYS A 111 7.38 6.17 33.73
C CYS A 111 7.27 4.81 34.42
N ALA A 112 6.18 4.11 34.13
CA ALA A 112 5.86 2.77 34.58
C ALA A 112 5.24 1.97 33.42
N THR A 113 5.16 0.66 33.59
CA THR A 113 4.53 -0.24 32.61
C THR A 113 3.03 -0.44 32.88
N THR A 114 2.39 0.45 33.64
CA THR A 114 0.96 0.39 33.97
C THR A 114 0.10 0.79 32.78
N ALA A 115 -1.12 0.22 32.69
CA ALA A 115 -2.01 0.40 31.54
C ALA A 115 -2.35 1.87 31.23
N ASN A 116 -2.38 2.74 32.23
CA ASN A 116 -2.66 4.17 32.08
C ASN A 116 -1.52 5.01 31.51
N GLN A 117 -0.35 4.42 31.29
CA GLN A 117 0.78 5.06 30.60
C GLN A 117 1.15 4.37 29.28
N GLN A 118 0.33 3.44 28.83
CA GLN A 118 0.50 2.75 27.56
C GLN A 118 -0.39 3.40 26.51
N TRP A 119 0.23 3.90 25.44
CA TRP A 119 -0.42 4.67 24.41
C TRP A 119 -0.18 4.05 23.04
N THR A 120 -1.23 4.08 22.23
CA THR A 120 -1.12 3.77 20.81
C THR A 120 -1.15 5.10 20.05
N LEU A 121 -0.01 5.50 19.49
CA LEU A 121 0.08 6.71 18.68
C LEU A 121 -0.64 6.53 17.35
N PRO A 122 -1.15 7.63 16.76
CA PRO A 122 -1.51 7.66 15.35
C PRO A 122 -0.23 7.40 14.53
N GLY A 123 -0.09 6.22 13.95
CA GLY A 123 1.06 5.86 13.10
C GLY A 123 2.32 5.36 13.81
N GLY A 124 2.31 5.01 15.11
CA GLY A 124 3.51 4.46 15.77
C GLY A 124 3.26 3.64 17.05
N GLY A 125 3.17 2.31 16.92
CA GLY A 125 3.32 1.37 18.05
C GLY A 125 2.32 0.21 18.12
N THR A 126 2.57 -0.88 17.39
CA THR A 126 2.07 -2.26 17.63
C THR A 126 0.56 -2.40 17.91
N THR A 127 -0.25 -1.97 16.97
CA THR A 127 -1.45 -2.71 16.61
C THR A 127 -1.02 -4.02 15.92
N PRO A 128 -1.72 -5.14 16.13
CA PRO A 128 -1.72 -6.26 15.19
C PRO A 128 -1.95 -5.69 13.76
N PRO A 129 -1.48 -6.37 12.70
CA PRO A 129 -1.58 -5.86 11.33
C PRO A 129 -3.00 -5.31 11.05
N PRO A 130 -3.16 -4.38 10.09
CA PRO A 130 -4.48 -4.12 9.54
C PRO A 130 -5.12 -5.49 9.28
N GLY A 131 -6.35 -5.68 9.75
CA GLY A 131 -7.04 -6.95 9.54
C GLY A 131 -6.85 -7.40 8.09
N PRO A 132 -6.70 -8.71 7.91
CA PRO A 132 -5.46 -9.31 7.39
C PRO A 132 -4.95 -8.62 6.12
N GLY A 133 -3.68 -8.17 6.12
CA GLY A 133 -2.92 -7.85 4.90
C GLY A 133 -3.66 -7.00 3.88
N VAL A 134 -3.40 -5.69 3.84
CA VAL A 134 -3.95 -4.82 2.79
C VAL A 134 -3.49 -5.37 1.44
N MET A 135 -4.40 -6.04 0.73
CA MET A 135 -4.17 -6.59 -0.61
C MET A 135 -3.62 -5.53 -1.57
N ALA A 136 -3.83 -4.25 -1.23
CA ALA A 136 -3.28 -3.10 -1.91
C ALA A 136 -1.76 -3.19 -2.10
N VAL A 137 -0.97 -3.67 -1.12
CA VAL A 137 0.50 -3.81 -1.28
C VAL A 137 0.91 -5.23 -1.59
N ALA A 138 1.19 -5.50 -2.86
CA ALA A 138 1.50 -6.83 -3.36
C ALA A 138 2.60 -6.80 -4.44
N PRO A 139 3.89 -6.64 -4.08
CA PRO A 139 4.98 -6.56 -5.05
C PRO A 139 5.01 -7.78 -5.97
N TYR A 140 5.45 -7.59 -7.21
CA TYR A 140 5.61 -8.71 -8.13
C TYR A 140 6.72 -9.64 -7.64
N LEU A 141 6.46 -10.94 -7.66
CA LEU A 141 7.42 -12.01 -7.41
C LEU A 141 7.35 -12.98 -8.60
N TYR A 142 8.47 -13.18 -9.27
CA TYR A 142 8.51 -13.98 -10.48
C TYR A 142 9.47 -15.16 -10.34
N ASN A 143 8.95 -16.39 -10.25
CA ASN A 143 9.79 -17.59 -10.10
C ASN A 143 10.58 -17.96 -11.38
N GLY A 144 10.21 -17.42 -12.54
CA GLY A 144 10.84 -17.74 -13.83
C GLY A 144 12.07 -16.89 -14.16
N TRP A 145 12.45 -15.95 -13.29
CA TRP A 145 13.43 -14.91 -13.64
C TRP A 145 14.14 -14.32 -12.41
N GLY A 146 15.33 -13.74 -12.60
CA GLY A 146 15.88 -12.73 -11.69
C GLY A 146 16.20 -13.20 -10.26
N ASP A 147 16.66 -14.43 -10.06
CA ASP A 147 16.98 -14.99 -8.72
C ASP A 147 15.85 -14.79 -7.69
N PRO A 148 14.71 -15.49 -7.86
CA PRO A 148 13.52 -15.28 -7.06
C PRO A 148 13.80 -15.55 -5.58
N PRO A 149 13.58 -14.56 -4.70
CA PRO A 149 13.82 -14.73 -3.27
C PRO A 149 12.72 -15.59 -2.64
N ASP A 150 13.05 -16.20 -1.51
CA ASP A 150 12.03 -16.84 -0.67
C ASP A 150 11.04 -15.78 -0.15
N PRO A 151 9.75 -15.85 -0.49
CA PRO A 151 8.76 -14.89 -0.01
C PRO A 151 8.68 -14.82 1.52
N ALA A 152 8.95 -15.92 2.24
CA ALA A 152 8.94 -15.90 3.71
C ALA A 152 10.00 -14.95 4.28
N THR A 153 11.15 -14.83 3.61
CA THR A 153 12.21 -13.89 3.99
C THR A 153 11.74 -12.45 3.84
N ILE A 154 11.08 -12.12 2.71
CA ILE A 154 10.54 -10.78 2.47
C ILE A 154 9.43 -10.46 3.47
N MET A 155 8.50 -11.39 3.69
CA MET A 155 7.39 -11.23 4.65
C MET A 155 7.91 -10.97 6.06
N SER A 156 8.94 -11.70 6.50
CA SER A 156 9.56 -11.49 7.81
C SER A 156 10.30 -10.16 7.91
N ALA A 157 10.96 -9.72 6.82
CA ALA A 157 11.77 -8.50 6.83
C ALA A 157 10.95 -7.21 6.66
N THR A 158 9.73 -7.30 6.12
CA THR A 158 8.97 -6.12 5.68
C THR A 158 7.55 -6.06 6.25
N GLY A 159 6.99 -7.18 6.69
CA GLY A 159 5.60 -7.28 7.13
C GLY A 159 4.58 -7.39 6.00
N VAL A 160 4.99 -7.30 4.72
CA VAL A 160 4.09 -7.54 3.58
C VAL A 160 3.53 -8.96 3.65
N LYS A 161 2.25 -9.11 3.27
CA LYS A 161 1.52 -10.38 3.31
C LYS A 161 0.95 -10.81 1.97
N TRP A 162 1.05 -9.98 0.94
CA TRP A 162 0.55 -10.29 -0.38
C TRP A 162 1.65 -10.16 -1.41
N PHE A 163 1.60 -11.00 -2.44
CA PHE A 163 2.49 -10.93 -3.59
C PHE A 163 1.68 -11.06 -4.86
N THR A 164 2.08 -10.32 -5.88
CA THR A 164 1.57 -10.52 -7.23
C THR A 164 2.47 -11.54 -7.92
N LEU A 165 1.93 -12.70 -8.27
CA LEU A 165 2.74 -13.76 -8.88
C LEU A 165 2.72 -13.64 -10.40
N ALA A 166 3.90 -13.43 -10.98
CA ALA A 166 4.11 -13.33 -12.41
C ALA A 166 4.55 -14.68 -13.00
N PHE A 167 4.13 -15.08 -14.19
CA PHE A 167 2.88 -14.70 -14.85
C PHE A 167 2.12 -15.98 -15.20
N ILE A 168 0.80 -15.90 -15.26
CA ILE A 168 -0.01 -16.89 -15.95
C ILE A 168 -0.07 -16.51 -17.43
N LEU A 169 0.32 -17.46 -18.28
CA LEU A 169 0.30 -17.35 -19.73
C LEU A 169 -0.43 -18.55 -20.35
N SER A 170 -0.69 -18.44 -21.65
CA SER A 170 -1.15 -19.52 -22.53
C SER A 170 0.00 -20.45 -22.86
N ASN A 171 -0.30 -21.75 -22.95
CA ASN A 171 0.63 -22.76 -23.45
C ASN A 171 0.63 -22.90 -24.99
N GLY A 172 0.15 -21.87 -25.70
CA GLY A 172 -0.12 -21.91 -27.14
C GLY A 172 -1.60 -22.14 -27.48
N TYR A 173 -2.45 -22.38 -26.48
CA TYR A 173 -3.91 -22.41 -26.56
C TYR A 173 -4.53 -21.73 -25.32
N CYS A 174 -5.86 -21.58 -25.25
CA CYS A 174 -6.56 -21.06 -24.07
C CYS A 174 -6.50 -22.01 -22.85
N ASN A 175 -5.30 -22.32 -22.39
CA ASN A 175 -5.03 -23.16 -21.24
C ASN A 175 -3.93 -22.49 -20.38
N PRO A 176 -4.28 -22.00 -19.17
CA PRO A 176 -3.35 -21.27 -18.32
C PRO A 176 -2.25 -22.18 -17.76
N GLN A 177 -1.01 -21.68 -17.85
CA GLN A 177 0.19 -22.25 -17.25
C GLN A 177 1.07 -21.12 -16.72
N TRP A 178 1.86 -21.39 -15.68
CA TRP A 178 2.86 -20.44 -15.22
C TRP A 178 3.91 -20.30 -16.32
N ASP A 179 4.14 -19.07 -16.78
CA ASP A 179 5.11 -18.75 -17.84
C ASP A 179 4.89 -19.57 -19.13
N GLY A 180 3.65 -20.03 -19.36
CA GLY A 180 3.24 -20.76 -20.58
C GLY A 180 3.80 -22.18 -20.70
N GLY A 181 4.59 -22.64 -19.72
CA GLY A 181 5.21 -23.96 -19.76
C GLY A 181 5.33 -24.66 -18.40
N ARG A 182 5.30 -23.93 -17.29
CA ARG A 182 5.29 -24.52 -15.94
C ARG A 182 3.86 -24.90 -15.56
N ALA A 183 3.72 -26.10 -14.98
CA ALA A 183 2.42 -26.65 -14.64
C ALA A 183 1.66 -25.74 -13.66
N LEU A 184 0.35 -25.58 -13.88
CA LEU A 184 -0.52 -24.80 -13.01
C LEU A 184 -0.56 -25.34 -11.57
N THR A 185 -0.33 -26.64 -11.33
CA THR A 185 -0.24 -27.20 -9.98
C THR A 185 0.95 -28.17 -9.89
N GLY A 186 1.43 -28.43 -8.68
CA GLY A 186 2.53 -29.33 -8.35
C GLY A 186 3.94 -28.76 -8.55
N GLY A 187 4.07 -27.54 -9.10
CA GLY A 187 5.35 -26.92 -9.42
C GLY A 187 5.85 -25.89 -8.40
N VAL A 188 6.96 -25.23 -8.77
CA VAL A 188 7.60 -24.17 -7.98
C VAL A 188 6.61 -23.07 -7.60
N ASP A 189 5.73 -22.66 -8.52
CA ASP A 189 4.78 -21.59 -8.29
C ASP A 189 3.73 -21.96 -7.21
N GLN A 190 3.24 -23.21 -7.21
CA GLN A 190 2.36 -23.67 -6.12
C GLN A 190 3.11 -23.79 -4.79
N ASN A 191 4.38 -24.19 -4.80
CA ASN A 191 5.20 -24.20 -3.58
C ASN A 191 5.38 -22.78 -3.02
N THR A 192 5.64 -21.79 -3.87
CA THR A 192 5.69 -20.37 -3.49
C THR A 192 4.37 -19.90 -2.87
N ILE A 193 3.23 -20.24 -3.47
CA ILE A 193 1.89 -19.94 -2.91
C ILE A 193 1.71 -20.59 -1.52
N ASN A 194 2.09 -21.85 -1.38
CA ASN A 194 1.99 -22.58 -0.12
C ASN A 194 2.87 -21.92 0.96
N THR A 195 4.09 -21.52 0.63
CA THR A 195 4.99 -20.81 1.54
C THR A 195 4.39 -19.49 2.00
N ILE A 196 3.84 -18.68 1.08
CA ILE A 196 3.18 -17.41 1.42
C ILE A 196 2.02 -17.64 2.38
N ARG A 197 1.16 -18.62 2.09
CA ARG A 197 -0.02 -18.94 2.91
C ARG A 197 0.34 -19.51 4.28
N ALA A 198 1.38 -20.35 4.35
CA ALA A 198 1.91 -20.85 5.62
C ALA A 198 2.42 -19.72 6.53
N ASN A 199 2.83 -18.59 5.94
CA ASN A 199 3.28 -17.38 6.65
C ASN A 199 2.18 -16.32 6.85
N GLY A 200 0.91 -16.72 6.70
CA GLY A 200 -0.27 -15.88 6.95
C GLY A 200 -0.53 -14.84 5.85
N GLY A 201 -0.01 -15.08 4.65
CA GLY A 201 -0.23 -14.26 3.46
C GLY A 201 -1.17 -14.90 2.45
N ASP A 202 -1.32 -14.26 1.30
CA ASP A 202 -2.05 -14.79 0.15
C ASP A 202 -1.51 -14.16 -1.15
N VAL A 203 -2.04 -14.54 -2.31
CA VAL A 203 -1.46 -14.17 -3.61
C VAL A 203 -2.46 -13.52 -4.58
N ILE A 204 -1.91 -12.77 -5.54
CA ILE A 204 -2.62 -12.19 -6.69
C ILE A 204 -1.90 -12.67 -7.96
N PRO A 205 -2.27 -13.82 -8.53
CA PRO A 205 -1.75 -14.23 -9.83
C PRO A 205 -2.04 -13.16 -10.89
N SER A 206 -0.99 -12.76 -11.60
CA SER A 206 -1.07 -11.81 -12.71
C SER A 206 -1.05 -12.57 -14.03
N PHE A 207 -1.99 -12.25 -14.91
CA PHE A 207 -2.13 -12.84 -16.24
C PHE A 207 -1.54 -11.89 -17.27
N GLY A 208 -0.73 -12.40 -18.19
CA GLY A 208 -0.11 -11.60 -19.25
C GLY A 208 1.33 -11.17 -18.93
N GLY A 209 1.58 -9.86 -18.91
CA GLY A 209 2.91 -9.25 -18.86
C GLY A 209 3.49 -8.94 -20.25
N TYR A 210 4.71 -8.42 -20.30
CA TYR A 210 5.31 -7.93 -21.55
C TYR A 210 5.50 -9.03 -22.60
N SER A 211 5.98 -10.21 -22.18
CA SER A 211 6.40 -11.32 -23.04
C SER A 211 5.52 -12.57 -22.92
N GLY A 212 5.64 -13.45 -23.92
CA GLY A 212 5.00 -14.77 -23.94
C GLY A 212 3.59 -14.77 -24.52
N ASN A 213 2.98 -15.96 -24.59
CA ASN A 213 1.67 -16.14 -25.19
C ASN A 213 0.58 -15.73 -24.18
N LYS A 214 -0.12 -14.63 -24.44
CA LYS A 214 -1.19 -14.11 -23.59
C LYS A 214 -2.47 -14.93 -23.74
N LEU A 215 -3.20 -15.18 -22.65
CA LEU A 215 -4.51 -15.85 -22.75
C LEU A 215 -5.49 -14.97 -23.52
N GLU A 216 -5.44 -13.66 -23.28
CA GLU A 216 -6.27 -12.61 -23.87
C GLU A 216 -6.23 -12.67 -25.41
N SER A 217 -5.04 -12.94 -25.95
CA SER A 217 -4.81 -13.11 -27.38
C SER A 217 -5.04 -14.54 -27.87
N SER A 218 -4.77 -15.56 -27.05
CA SER A 218 -4.84 -16.98 -27.45
C SER A 218 -6.25 -17.57 -27.42
N CYS A 219 -7.13 -17.08 -26.54
CA CYS A 219 -8.50 -17.57 -26.41
C CYS A 219 -9.39 -17.06 -27.55
N GLY A 220 -10.22 -17.93 -28.13
CA GLY A 220 -11.08 -17.61 -29.27
C GLY A 220 -12.29 -16.74 -28.91
N SER A 221 -12.70 -16.73 -27.63
CA SER A 221 -13.88 -15.99 -27.16
C SER A 221 -13.74 -15.50 -25.72
N ALA A 222 -14.64 -14.58 -25.31
CA ALA A 222 -14.69 -14.07 -23.94
C ALA A 222 -15.08 -15.17 -22.93
N GLY A 223 -15.96 -16.09 -23.31
CA GLY A 223 -16.34 -17.22 -22.45
C GLY A 223 -15.19 -18.19 -22.23
N GLU A 224 -14.39 -18.44 -23.27
CA GLU A 224 -13.20 -19.28 -23.15
C GLU A 224 -12.13 -18.62 -22.28
N LEU A 225 -11.89 -17.32 -22.47
CA LEU A 225 -10.98 -16.53 -21.64
C LEU A 225 -11.41 -16.52 -20.17
N ALA A 226 -12.71 -16.31 -19.90
CA ALA A 226 -13.26 -16.38 -18.54
C ALA A 226 -13.06 -17.76 -17.91
N ALA A 227 -13.24 -18.84 -18.68
CA ALA A 227 -12.97 -20.20 -18.21
C ALA A 227 -11.48 -20.42 -17.89
N GLY A 228 -10.57 -19.83 -18.70
CA GLY A 228 -9.14 -19.80 -18.43
C GLY A 228 -8.81 -19.12 -17.10
N TYR A 229 -9.32 -17.91 -16.86
CA TYR A 229 -9.16 -17.22 -15.58
C TYR A 229 -9.77 -18.02 -14.42
N GLN A 230 -10.98 -18.54 -14.58
CA GLN A 230 -11.68 -19.33 -13.56
C GLN A 230 -10.89 -20.58 -13.17
N LYS A 231 -10.20 -21.22 -14.12
CA LYS A 231 -9.36 -22.39 -13.84
C LYS A 231 -8.26 -22.08 -12.82
N VAL A 232 -7.62 -20.93 -12.93
CA VAL A 232 -6.58 -20.49 -11.98
C VAL A 232 -7.20 -20.06 -10.65
N ILE A 233 -8.32 -19.32 -10.70
CA ILE A 233 -9.07 -18.94 -9.49
C ILE A 233 -9.44 -20.16 -8.67
N ASN A 234 -10.00 -21.20 -9.32
CA ASN A 234 -10.40 -22.44 -8.66
C ASN A 234 -9.20 -23.24 -8.15
N ALA A 235 -8.10 -23.30 -8.91
CA ALA A 235 -6.91 -24.07 -8.54
C ALA A 235 -6.33 -23.61 -7.20
N TYR A 236 -6.47 -22.32 -6.87
CA TYR A 236 -5.89 -21.73 -5.67
C TYR A 236 -6.89 -21.10 -4.71
N GLY A 237 -8.19 -21.05 -5.02
CA GLY A 237 -9.16 -20.34 -4.19
C GLY A 237 -8.83 -18.86 -4.07
N LEU A 238 -8.57 -18.20 -5.21
CA LEU A 238 -8.08 -16.83 -5.24
C LEU A 238 -9.12 -15.81 -4.77
N LYS A 239 -8.66 -14.80 -4.04
CA LYS A 239 -9.46 -13.63 -3.65
C LYS A 239 -9.25 -12.45 -4.58
N ALA A 240 -8.21 -12.50 -5.41
CA ALA A 240 -7.88 -11.45 -6.35
C ALA A 240 -7.13 -12.01 -7.56
N ILE A 241 -7.30 -11.33 -8.69
CA ILE A 241 -6.49 -11.53 -9.89
C ILE A 241 -6.08 -10.17 -10.45
N ASP A 242 -4.99 -10.17 -11.20
CA ASP A 242 -4.49 -9.02 -11.93
C ASP A 242 -4.36 -9.38 -13.41
N ILE A 243 -4.83 -8.52 -14.30
CA ILE A 243 -4.67 -8.68 -15.75
C ILE A 243 -3.66 -7.65 -16.22
N ASP A 244 -2.42 -8.09 -16.42
CA ASP A 244 -1.32 -7.29 -16.93
C ASP A 244 -1.32 -7.32 -18.46
N ILE A 245 -2.05 -6.38 -19.05
CA ILE A 245 -2.35 -6.34 -20.47
C ILE A 245 -1.45 -5.32 -21.17
N GLU A 246 -0.48 -5.86 -21.90
CA GLU A 246 0.56 -5.06 -22.55
C GLU A 246 0.65 -5.34 -24.07
N ALA A 247 1.46 -4.53 -24.77
CA ALA A 247 1.82 -4.72 -26.18
C ALA A 247 0.60 -4.96 -27.09
N ASP A 248 0.66 -5.94 -27.99
CA ASP A 248 -0.40 -6.25 -28.96
C ASP A 248 -1.73 -6.64 -28.31
N ALA A 249 -1.72 -7.19 -27.09
CA ALA A 249 -2.96 -7.49 -26.38
C ALA A 249 -3.66 -6.20 -25.91
N TYR A 250 -2.89 -5.20 -25.49
CA TYR A 250 -3.41 -3.89 -25.12
C TYR A 250 -3.88 -3.09 -26.33
N SER A 251 -3.10 -3.05 -27.40
CA SER A 251 -3.38 -2.20 -28.57
C SER A 251 -4.50 -2.73 -29.47
N ASN A 252 -4.93 -3.99 -29.31
CA ASN A 252 -5.96 -4.61 -30.13
C ASN A 252 -7.37 -4.46 -29.53
N PRO A 253 -8.29 -3.70 -30.18
CA PRO A 253 -9.64 -3.46 -29.65
C PRO A 253 -10.48 -4.72 -29.44
N THR A 254 -10.25 -5.76 -30.26
CA THR A 254 -10.97 -7.05 -30.13
C THR A 254 -10.52 -7.78 -28.87
N VAL A 255 -9.21 -7.75 -28.58
CA VAL A 255 -8.65 -8.37 -27.36
C VAL A 255 -9.08 -7.59 -26.13
N GLN A 256 -9.09 -6.25 -26.17
CA GLN A 256 -9.64 -5.43 -25.09
C GLN A 256 -11.09 -5.80 -24.78
N GLN A 257 -11.97 -5.86 -25.80
CA GLN A 257 -13.39 -6.19 -25.60
C GLN A 257 -13.56 -7.60 -25.03
N ARG A 258 -12.83 -8.58 -25.57
CA ARG A 258 -12.83 -9.95 -25.08
C ARG A 258 -12.43 -10.04 -23.61
N THR A 259 -11.40 -9.29 -23.22
CA THR A 259 -10.89 -9.24 -21.84
C THR A 259 -11.94 -8.64 -20.91
N VAL A 260 -12.56 -7.52 -21.30
CA VAL A 260 -13.65 -6.87 -20.55
C VAL A 260 -14.82 -7.83 -20.33
N ASP A 261 -15.31 -8.49 -21.38
CA ASP A 261 -16.46 -9.40 -21.30
C ASP A 261 -16.13 -10.66 -20.48
N ALA A 262 -14.89 -11.14 -20.56
CA ALA A 262 -14.42 -12.24 -19.71
C ALA A 262 -14.40 -11.84 -18.22
N LEU A 263 -13.88 -10.65 -17.90
CA LEU A 263 -13.84 -10.15 -16.52
C LEU A 263 -15.23 -9.90 -15.93
N LYS A 264 -16.21 -9.50 -16.72
CA LYS A 264 -17.62 -9.43 -16.28
C LYS A 264 -18.13 -10.81 -15.84
N THR A 265 -17.82 -11.84 -16.62
CA THR A 265 -18.19 -13.22 -16.31
C THR A 265 -17.48 -13.71 -15.04
N VAL A 266 -16.17 -13.43 -14.89
CA VAL A 266 -15.41 -13.76 -13.68
C VAL A 266 -16.01 -13.07 -12.45
N ARG A 267 -16.32 -11.77 -12.53
CA ARG A 267 -16.94 -11.04 -11.42
C ARG A 267 -18.30 -11.62 -11.02
N ALA A 268 -19.14 -11.95 -12.00
CA ALA A 268 -20.44 -12.56 -11.75
C ALA A 268 -20.33 -13.94 -11.08
N ASN A 269 -19.34 -14.73 -11.48
CA ASN A 269 -19.14 -16.09 -10.95
C ASN A 269 -18.46 -16.13 -9.57
N ASN A 270 -17.74 -15.08 -9.18
CA ASN A 270 -16.96 -15.05 -7.95
C ASN A 270 -17.30 -13.80 -7.11
N PRO A 271 -18.43 -13.80 -6.39
CA PRO A 271 -18.77 -12.70 -5.50
C PRO A 271 -17.64 -12.41 -4.50
N GLY A 272 -17.16 -11.17 -4.48
CA GLY A 272 -16.08 -10.73 -3.59
C GLY A 272 -14.67 -10.87 -4.15
N ILE A 273 -14.48 -11.41 -5.38
CA ILE A 273 -13.17 -11.38 -6.03
C ILE A 273 -12.76 -9.94 -6.36
N LYS A 274 -11.50 -9.62 -6.10
CA LYS A 274 -10.88 -8.35 -6.49
C LYS A 274 -10.28 -8.46 -7.88
N LEU A 275 -10.63 -7.52 -8.75
CA LEU A 275 -10.11 -7.45 -10.11
C LEU A 275 -9.20 -6.24 -10.25
N TYR A 276 -7.96 -6.47 -10.65
CA TYR A 276 -7.02 -5.43 -11.07
C TYR A 276 -6.72 -5.58 -12.55
N VAL A 277 -6.49 -4.45 -13.22
CA VAL A 277 -6.04 -4.43 -14.61
C VAL A 277 -4.84 -3.50 -14.68
N THR A 278 -3.68 -4.07 -15.00
CA THR A 278 -2.38 -3.41 -15.07
C THR A 278 -2.01 -3.17 -16.53
N PHE A 279 -1.52 -1.96 -16.86
CA PHE A 279 -1.17 -1.58 -18.23
C PHE A 279 -0.18 -0.41 -18.26
N GLY A 280 0.50 -0.27 -19.39
CA GLY A 280 1.44 0.84 -19.62
C GLY A 280 0.75 2.21 -19.61
N THR A 281 1.55 3.25 -19.36
CA THR A 281 1.11 4.64 -19.39
C THR A 281 2.17 5.50 -20.05
N ASP A 282 1.80 6.69 -20.53
CA ASP A 282 2.78 7.73 -20.79
C ASP A 282 2.98 8.61 -19.55
N GLN A 283 3.87 9.61 -19.65
CA GLN A 283 4.19 10.51 -18.54
C GLN A 283 3.03 11.41 -18.08
N SER A 284 1.97 11.52 -18.88
CA SER A 284 0.76 12.32 -18.66
C SER A 284 -0.48 11.48 -18.38
N GLY A 285 -0.40 10.16 -18.50
CA GLY A 285 -1.47 9.21 -18.25
C GLY A 285 -1.55 8.14 -19.34
N PRO A 286 -2.42 7.14 -19.17
CA PRO A 286 -2.69 6.20 -20.24
C PRO A 286 -3.66 6.82 -21.25
N ASP A 287 -3.79 6.18 -22.42
CA ASP A 287 -4.96 6.44 -23.26
C ASP A 287 -6.25 5.95 -22.56
N ASN A 288 -7.39 6.23 -23.17
CA ASN A 288 -8.69 5.95 -22.56
C ASN A 288 -9.41 4.70 -23.13
N SER A 289 -8.82 3.99 -24.09
CA SER A 289 -9.50 2.98 -24.89
C SER A 289 -10.03 1.82 -24.07
N LEU A 290 -9.19 1.19 -23.25
CA LEU A 290 -9.56 0.04 -22.42
C LEU A 290 -10.52 0.44 -21.30
N VAL A 291 -10.25 1.54 -20.60
CA VAL A 291 -11.07 2.01 -19.47
C VAL A 291 -12.47 2.43 -19.94
N ASN A 292 -12.57 3.18 -21.06
CA ASN A 292 -13.87 3.55 -21.64
C ASN A 292 -14.64 2.32 -22.11
N ARG A 293 -13.96 1.34 -22.72
CA ARG A 293 -14.60 0.10 -23.17
C ARG A 293 -15.18 -0.70 -22.01
N ALA A 294 -14.44 -0.79 -20.91
CA ALA A 294 -14.92 -1.43 -19.69
C ALA A 294 -16.15 -0.72 -19.12
N ALA A 295 -16.09 0.61 -18.98
CA ALA A 295 -17.22 1.41 -18.49
C ALA A 295 -18.47 1.28 -19.38
N GLN A 296 -18.31 1.38 -20.70
CA GLN A 296 -19.42 1.21 -21.67
C GLN A 296 -20.02 -0.20 -21.64
N SER A 297 -19.20 -1.21 -21.32
CA SER A 297 -19.65 -2.60 -21.15
C SER A 297 -20.26 -2.87 -19.77
N GLY A 298 -20.22 -1.90 -18.85
CA GLY A 298 -20.70 -2.04 -17.47
C GLY A 298 -19.78 -2.86 -16.56
N LEU A 299 -18.52 -3.07 -16.93
CA LEU A 299 -17.52 -3.66 -16.04
C LEU A 299 -16.99 -2.59 -15.09
N THR A 300 -17.03 -2.86 -13.79
CA THR A 300 -16.19 -2.18 -12.81
C THR A 300 -15.07 -3.12 -12.37
N VAL A 301 -13.90 -2.56 -12.06
CA VAL A 301 -12.77 -3.29 -11.46
C VAL A 301 -12.42 -2.61 -10.15
N ASP A 302 -11.69 -3.31 -9.27
CA ASP A 302 -11.28 -2.76 -7.98
C ASP A 302 -10.09 -1.81 -8.13
N GLY A 303 -9.29 -1.93 -9.19
CA GLY A 303 -8.28 -0.93 -9.52
C GLY A 303 -7.80 -1.01 -10.96
N TRP A 304 -7.79 0.15 -11.64
CA TRP A 304 -7.01 0.37 -12.85
C TRP A 304 -5.58 0.75 -12.45
N VAL A 305 -4.57 0.04 -12.93
CA VAL A 305 -3.21 0.14 -12.41
C VAL A 305 -2.28 0.52 -13.56
N ILE A 306 -1.57 1.63 -13.41
CA ILE A 306 -0.58 2.03 -14.41
C ILE A 306 0.82 1.53 -14.05
N MET A 307 1.64 1.34 -15.08
CA MET A 307 3.09 1.08 -14.98
C MET A 307 3.89 2.33 -15.36
N PRO A 308 4.16 3.26 -14.41
CA PRO A 308 4.73 4.57 -14.73
C PRO A 308 6.26 4.53 -14.76
N PHE A 309 6.80 3.76 -15.68
CA PHE A 309 8.22 3.63 -15.96
C PHE A 309 8.43 3.32 -17.45
N ASP A 310 9.68 3.35 -17.90
CA ASP A 310 10.07 3.19 -19.30
C ASP A 310 9.49 4.24 -20.24
N PHE A 311 9.44 5.48 -19.75
CA PHE A 311 9.00 6.64 -20.49
C PHE A 311 10.05 7.23 -21.43
N GLY A 312 11.32 6.82 -21.30
CA GLY A 312 12.47 7.53 -21.87
C GLY A 312 12.82 8.80 -21.07
N GLY A 313 12.45 8.86 -19.80
CA GLY A 313 12.64 9.97 -18.86
C GLY A 313 13.98 9.95 -18.11
N ALA A 314 15.04 9.33 -18.66
CA ALA A 314 16.32 9.21 -17.99
C ALA A 314 16.86 10.56 -17.49
N GLY A 315 17.28 10.60 -16.22
CA GLY A 315 17.74 11.83 -15.54
C GLY A 315 16.63 12.72 -14.97
N GLN A 316 15.36 12.38 -15.13
CA GLN A 316 14.23 13.08 -14.51
C GLN A 316 13.85 12.47 -13.16
N ASN A 317 13.06 13.20 -12.36
CA ASN A 317 12.54 12.69 -11.09
C ASN A 317 11.35 11.75 -11.34
N MET A 318 11.56 10.45 -11.12
CA MET A 318 10.56 9.42 -11.42
C MET A 318 9.35 9.46 -10.48
N GLY A 319 9.49 9.96 -9.25
CA GLY A 319 8.37 10.16 -8.33
C GLY A 319 7.37 11.20 -8.85
N THR A 320 7.87 12.34 -9.34
CA THR A 320 7.06 13.40 -9.96
C THR A 320 6.42 12.93 -11.26
N LEU A 321 7.17 12.21 -12.11
CA LEU A 321 6.62 11.64 -13.34
C LEU A 321 5.50 10.63 -13.04
N THR A 322 5.67 9.80 -12.02
CA THR A 322 4.66 8.86 -11.55
C THR A 322 3.39 9.56 -11.09
N GLN A 323 3.51 10.61 -10.26
CA GLN A 323 2.35 11.38 -9.81
C GLN A 323 1.61 12.04 -10.98
N ARG A 324 2.33 12.56 -11.97
CA ARG A 324 1.72 13.15 -13.16
C ARG A 324 0.97 12.12 -14.01
N ALA A 325 1.55 10.94 -14.23
CA ALA A 325 0.87 9.85 -14.93
C ALA A 325 -0.38 9.37 -14.15
N ALA A 326 -0.29 9.32 -12.82
CA ALA A 326 -1.39 8.95 -11.93
C ALA A 326 -2.56 9.95 -12.02
N GLU A 327 -2.30 11.25 -12.09
CA GLU A 327 -3.35 12.26 -12.35
C GLU A 327 -4.03 12.07 -13.70
N GLY A 328 -3.27 11.69 -14.72
CA GLY A 328 -3.79 11.30 -16.03
C GLY A 328 -4.76 10.14 -15.95
N LEU A 329 -4.34 9.05 -15.30
CA LEU A 329 -5.20 7.89 -15.07
C LEU A 329 -6.46 8.25 -14.30
N LYS A 330 -6.34 9.04 -13.23
CA LYS A 330 -7.49 9.51 -12.46
C LYS A 330 -8.50 10.21 -13.37
N ASN A 331 -8.05 11.09 -14.26
CA ASN A 331 -8.94 11.80 -15.19
C ASN A 331 -9.63 10.84 -16.18
N VAL A 332 -8.92 9.82 -16.67
CA VAL A 332 -9.50 8.77 -17.52
C VAL A 332 -10.59 8.00 -16.77
N VAL A 333 -10.30 7.51 -15.57
CA VAL A 333 -11.26 6.75 -14.73
C VAL A 333 -12.46 7.62 -14.37
N LYS A 334 -12.22 8.86 -13.93
CA LYS A 334 -13.26 9.83 -13.61
C LYS A 334 -14.23 10.03 -14.77
N SER A 335 -13.69 10.30 -15.96
CA SER A 335 -14.47 10.55 -17.17
C SER A 335 -15.26 9.32 -17.60
N ALA A 336 -14.62 8.14 -17.61
CA ALA A 336 -15.23 6.90 -18.07
C ALA A 336 -16.44 6.48 -17.22
N TYR A 337 -16.35 6.64 -15.89
CA TYR A 337 -17.38 6.16 -14.95
C TYR A 337 -18.26 7.27 -14.37
N GLY A 338 -18.00 8.54 -14.68
CA GLY A 338 -18.73 9.67 -14.10
C GLY A 338 -18.49 9.84 -12.59
N TYR A 339 -17.31 9.44 -12.11
CA TYR A 339 -16.93 9.54 -10.70
C TYR A 339 -16.54 10.97 -10.30
N ASP A 340 -16.54 11.23 -8.99
CA ASP A 340 -15.77 12.36 -8.44
C ASP A 340 -14.28 12.01 -8.35
N ASP A 341 -13.44 12.97 -7.96
CA ASP A 341 -11.99 12.76 -7.90
C ASP A 341 -11.60 11.70 -6.85
N ASP A 342 -12.17 11.77 -5.63
CA ASP A 342 -11.87 10.81 -4.54
C ASP A 342 -12.23 9.37 -4.93
N THR A 343 -13.42 9.17 -5.52
CA THR A 343 -13.85 7.85 -5.99
C THR A 343 -12.94 7.36 -7.12
N ALA A 344 -12.53 8.22 -8.05
CA ALA A 344 -11.62 7.84 -9.12
C ALA A 344 -10.24 7.41 -8.58
N TYR A 345 -9.68 8.14 -7.61
CA TYR A 345 -8.44 7.75 -6.94
C TYR A 345 -8.54 6.38 -6.26
N ARG A 346 -9.65 6.12 -5.55
CA ARG A 346 -9.91 4.83 -4.88
C ARG A 346 -10.15 3.66 -5.83
N HIS A 347 -10.28 3.91 -7.14
CA HIS A 347 -10.41 2.89 -8.20
C HIS A 347 -9.18 2.81 -9.10
N MET A 348 -8.05 3.37 -8.66
CA MET A 348 -6.79 3.26 -9.39
C MET A 348 -5.63 2.82 -8.50
N GLY A 349 -4.52 2.44 -9.13
CA GLY A 349 -3.31 2.03 -8.47
C GLY A 349 -2.06 2.30 -9.29
N ILE A 350 -0.91 2.01 -8.68
CA ILE A 350 0.41 2.22 -9.28
C ILE A 350 1.20 0.92 -9.16
N SER A 351 1.77 0.47 -10.28
CA SER A 351 2.78 -0.59 -10.36
C SER A 351 4.10 0.04 -10.82
N SER A 352 4.96 0.51 -9.92
CA SER A 352 6.23 1.15 -10.32
C SER A 352 7.30 0.12 -10.73
N MET A 353 8.52 0.56 -11.04
CA MET A 353 9.69 -0.33 -11.20
C MET A 353 10.79 0.18 -10.26
N ASN A 354 11.44 -0.70 -9.48
CA ASN A 354 12.41 -0.26 -8.47
C ASN A 354 13.84 -0.13 -9.03
N GLY A 355 14.50 1.00 -8.86
CA GLY A 355 15.87 1.20 -9.36
C GLY A 355 15.95 1.50 -10.85
N ILE A 356 16.95 0.95 -11.54
CA ILE A 356 17.23 1.25 -12.94
C ILE A 356 16.21 0.53 -13.83
N THR A 357 15.54 1.24 -14.75
CA THR A 357 14.54 0.63 -15.66
C THR A 357 15.17 0.15 -16.96
N ASP A 358 14.38 -0.47 -17.83
CA ASP A 358 14.84 -1.02 -19.11
C ASP A 358 15.39 0.06 -20.06
N VAL A 359 14.89 1.30 -19.94
CA VAL A 359 15.35 2.45 -20.72
C VAL A 359 16.32 3.37 -19.97
N GLY A 360 16.87 2.92 -18.85
CA GLY A 360 17.90 3.65 -18.10
C GLY A 360 17.38 4.79 -17.23
N GLU A 361 16.07 4.84 -16.94
CA GLU A 361 15.54 5.68 -15.87
C GLU A 361 16.04 5.16 -14.52
N THR A 362 16.08 6.01 -13.49
CA THR A 362 16.47 5.59 -12.14
C THR A 362 15.38 5.96 -11.15
N VAL A 363 14.62 4.96 -10.72
CA VAL A 363 13.56 5.09 -9.72
C VAL A 363 14.15 4.83 -8.33
N THR A 364 14.28 5.87 -7.53
CA THR A 364 14.99 5.81 -6.25
C THR A 364 14.07 5.47 -5.06
N LEU A 365 14.67 5.21 -3.90
CA LEU A 365 13.92 5.09 -2.62
C LEU A 365 13.16 6.38 -2.27
N ALA A 366 13.69 7.55 -2.65
CA ALA A 366 13.00 8.82 -2.46
C ALA A 366 11.75 8.90 -3.35
N ASP A 367 11.83 8.42 -4.60
CA ASP A 367 10.69 8.36 -5.50
C ASP A 367 9.60 7.42 -4.96
N PHE A 368 9.97 6.26 -4.42
CA PHE A 368 9.00 5.37 -3.75
C PHE A 368 8.36 6.01 -2.51
N THR A 369 9.09 6.85 -1.78
CA THR A 369 8.51 7.60 -0.64
C THR A 369 7.52 8.65 -1.14
N THR A 370 7.82 9.33 -2.25
CA THR A 370 6.91 10.27 -2.92
C THR A 370 5.64 9.57 -3.42
N ILE A 371 5.79 8.40 -4.06
CA ILE A 371 4.67 7.58 -4.55
C ILE A 371 3.81 7.09 -3.38
N LEU A 372 4.42 6.63 -2.29
CA LEU A 372 3.70 6.24 -1.07
C LEU A 372 2.89 7.41 -0.48
N GLY A 373 3.48 8.61 -0.41
CA GLY A 373 2.79 9.79 0.10
C GLY A 373 1.57 10.16 -0.73
N TYR A 374 1.70 10.09 -2.06
CA TYR A 374 0.58 10.25 -2.98
C TYR A 374 -0.49 9.17 -2.74
N ALA A 375 -0.06 7.90 -2.65
CA ALA A 375 -0.98 6.80 -2.45
C ALA A 375 -1.81 6.94 -1.17
N ASN A 376 -1.18 7.27 -0.04
CA ASN A 376 -1.86 7.49 1.25
C ASN A 376 -2.79 8.72 1.22
N THR A 377 -2.41 9.78 0.50
CA THR A 377 -3.24 11.00 0.40
C THR A 377 -4.54 10.72 -0.36
N HIS A 378 -4.49 9.83 -1.34
CA HIS A 378 -5.57 9.58 -2.28
C HIS A 378 -6.26 8.22 -2.08
N HIS A 379 -5.81 7.43 -1.11
CA HIS A 379 -6.37 6.13 -0.75
C HIS A 379 -6.50 5.17 -1.94
N LEU A 380 -5.42 5.03 -2.71
CA LEU A 380 -5.40 4.20 -3.91
C LEU A 380 -5.79 2.73 -3.64
N ALA A 381 -6.40 2.09 -4.62
CA ALA A 381 -6.82 0.69 -4.53
C ALA A 381 -5.64 -0.29 -4.43
N ARG A 382 -4.49 0.09 -5.01
CA ARG A 382 -3.34 -0.79 -5.18
C ARG A 382 -2.02 -0.02 -5.33
N LEU A 383 -0.99 -0.57 -4.70
CA LEU A 383 0.38 -0.12 -4.78
C LEU A 383 1.30 -1.34 -4.91
N THR A 384 1.93 -1.52 -6.06
CA THR A 384 2.84 -2.63 -6.34
C THR A 384 4.03 -2.13 -7.15
N PHE A 385 4.96 -3.01 -7.46
CA PHE A 385 6.07 -2.70 -8.33
C PHE A 385 6.72 -3.96 -8.91
N TRP A 386 7.41 -3.77 -10.03
CA TRP A 386 8.37 -4.69 -10.60
C TRP A 386 9.78 -4.40 -10.07
N SER A 387 10.41 -5.25 -9.25
CA SER A 387 9.84 -6.43 -8.59
C SER A 387 10.59 -6.77 -7.29
N ALA A 388 10.01 -7.63 -6.47
CA ALA A 388 10.66 -8.18 -5.28
C ALA A 388 11.96 -8.90 -5.64
N ASN A 389 12.06 -9.53 -6.81
CA ASN A 389 13.28 -10.15 -7.30
C ASN A 389 14.47 -9.17 -7.29
N ARG A 390 14.22 -7.91 -7.63
CA ARG A 390 15.24 -6.87 -7.80
C ARG A 390 15.55 -6.08 -6.53
N ASP A 391 14.75 -6.24 -5.47
CA ASP A 391 14.79 -5.38 -4.28
C ASP A 391 15.96 -5.72 -3.33
N ARG A 392 17.19 -5.62 -3.85
CA ARG A 392 18.43 -5.92 -3.16
C ARG A 392 19.62 -5.17 -3.76
N PRO A 393 20.71 -4.97 -2.99
CA PRO A 393 21.95 -4.41 -3.53
C PRO A 393 22.53 -5.32 -4.63
N CYS A 394 23.19 -4.72 -5.61
CA CYS A 394 23.90 -5.49 -6.63
C CYS A 394 25.23 -6.04 -6.10
N PRO A 395 25.51 -7.35 -6.24
CA PRO A 395 26.84 -7.90 -6.03
C PRO A 395 27.76 -7.45 -7.18
N GLY A 396 28.29 -6.22 -7.10
CA GLY A 396 29.12 -5.60 -8.13
C GLY A 396 28.42 -4.46 -8.88
N GLY A 397 28.92 -4.10 -10.06
CA GLY A 397 28.34 -3.06 -10.91
C GLY A 397 27.11 -3.53 -11.68
N TYR A 398 26.22 -2.59 -12.02
CA TYR A 398 25.06 -2.82 -12.90
C TYR A 398 25.48 -2.68 -14.39
N PRO A 399 24.93 -3.47 -15.34
CA PRO A 399 23.84 -4.45 -15.21
C PRO A 399 24.30 -5.82 -14.69
N ASN A 400 23.53 -6.39 -13.75
CA ASN A 400 23.76 -7.74 -13.20
C ASN A 400 22.61 -8.70 -13.56
N ASN A 401 22.35 -8.86 -14.87
CA ASN A 401 21.20 -9.59 -15.42
C ASN A 401 19.86 -9.17 -14.78
N ASP A 402 19.78 -7.91 -14.35
CA ASP A 402 18.63 -7.32 -13.66
C ASP A 402 18.14 -8.12 -12.43
N THR A 403 19.04 -8.86 -11.76
CA THR A 403 18.77 -9.57 -10.48
C THR A 403 18.76 -8.66 -9.25
N CYS A 404 18.99 -7.37 -9.45
CA CYS A 404 19.09 -6.33 -8.43
C CYS A 404 18.69 -4.98 -9.05
N SER A 405 18.36 -4.00 -8.22
CA SER A 405 17.80 -2.72 -8.66
C SER A 405 18.80 -1.78 -9.33
N GLY A 406 20.11 -2.00 -9.18
CA GLY A 406 21.14 -1.09 -9.69
C GLY A 406 21.30 0.22 -8.91
N VAL A 407 20.60 0.41 -7.78
CA VAL A 407 20.73 1.60 -6.93
C VAL A 407 21.24 1.27 -5.53
N SER A 408 21.73 2.30 -4.82
CA SER A 408 22.14 2.16 -3.42
C SER A 408 20.91 1.91 -2.54
N GLN A 409 20.87 0.74 -1.90
CA GLN A 409 19.78 0.32 -1.01
C GLN A 409 20.29 -0.76 -0.04
N GLN A 410 19.48 -1.11 0.96
CA GLN A 410 19.54 -2.39 1.67
C GLN A 410 18.52 -3.37 1.06
N ALA A 411 18.68 -4.66 1.35
CA ALA A 411 17.72 -5.67 0.91
C ALA A 411 16.31 -5.35 1.43
N TRP A 412 15.34 -5.32 0.52
CA TRP A 412 13.92 -5.09 0.78
C TRP A 412 13.51 -3.66 1.14
N ASP A 413 14.33 -2.65 0.84
CA ASP A 413 14.01 -1.25 1.17
C ASP A 413 12.80 -0.74 0.39
N PHE A 414 12.67 -1.05 -0.90
CA PHE A 414 11.53 -0.62 -1.71
C PHE A 414 10.23 -1.23 -1.18
N THR A 415 10.25 -2.54 -0.89
CA THR A 415 9.16 -3.25 -0.25
C THR A 415 8.81 -2.64 1.10
N ARG A 416 9.81 -2.32 1.95
CA ARG A 416 9.59 -1.69 3.27
C ARG A 416 8.95 -0.30 3.17
N ILE A 417 9.20 0.45 2.10
CA ILE A 417 8.55 1.75 1.90
C ILE A 417 7.07 1.51 1.62
N PHE A 418 6.72 0.73 0.60
CA PHE A 418 5.32 0.49 0.25
C PHE A 418 4.55 -0.26 1.35
N ALA A 419 5.20 -1.11 2.15
CA ALA A 419 4.60 -1.77 3.31
C ALA A 419 4.02 -0.80 4.35
N ARG A 420 4.41 0.48 4.33
CA ARG A 420 3.88 1.54 5.19
C ARG A 420 2.56 2.14 4.70
N TYR A 421 2.06 1.70 3.55
CA TYR A 421 0.76 2.12 3.04
C TYR A 421 -0.35 1.70 4.01
N SER A 422 -1.16 2.67 4.42
CA SER A 422 -2.17 2.47 5.47
C SER A 422 -3.60 2.43 4.97
N GLY A 423 -3.83 2.60 3.67
CA GLY A 423 -5.16 2.80 3.11
C GLY A 423 -5.53 4.25 3.16
#